data_AF-C4R801-F1
#
_entry.id   AF-C4R801-F1
#
_cell.length_a   1.000
_cell.length_b   1.000
_cell.length_c   1.000
_cell.angle_alpha   90.00
_cell.angle_beta   90.00
_cell.angle_gamma   90.00
#
_symmetry.space_group_name_H-M   'P 1'
#
loop_
_entity.id
_entity.type
_entity.pdbx_description
1 polymer ?
#
loop_
_entity_poly.entity_id
_entity_poly.type
_entity_poly.pdbx_seq_one_letter_code
_entity_poly.pdbx_strand_id
1 'polypeptide(L)'
;MSKKLIVFGGNGFLVQWKKADVFKPESYKDILKDANAVVHSVGILLENAEYKKAINSNNDLLGEIMSFFQTSNPMTKNVSNSYDAVNRESAVLLAQTLIESKGKLPKSISKAPAFVYISADQQPPFIPSGYLESKRKAEFELYQLQPGIRPVLMRPSFMFDEHISGDVRSKLKDLIKLGDQFNQKILNNALKDIIRPTVSTNQVAKSVIEKINDPEYHGPVLLEEIV
;
A
#
# COMPACT_ATOMS: atom_id res chain seq x y z
N MET A 1 18.68 -0.53 -1.49
CA MET A 1 17.59 -0.75 -2.47
C MET A 1 17.24 0.58 -3.11
N SER A 2 17.45 0.74 -4.42
CA SER A 2 16.98 1.92 -5.14
C SER A 2 15.46 1.84 -5.31
N LYS A 3 14.73 2.73 -4.63
CA LYS A 3 13.27 2.84 -4.81
C LYS A 3 13.03 3.61 -6.12
N LYS A 4 12.10 3.14 -6.96
CA LYS A 4 11.76 3.84 -8.22
C LYS A 4 10.44 4.56 -7.96
N LEU A 5 10.44 5.88 -8.14
CA LEU A 5 9.21 6.67 -8.14
C LEU A 5 8.71 6.69 -9.58
N ILE A 6 7.46 6.28 -9.79
CA ILE A 6 6.79 6.38 -11.09
C ILE A 6 5.99 7.67 -11.06
N VAL A 7 6.25 8.56 -12.01
CA VAL A 7 5.50 9.81 -12.17
C VAL A 7 4.69 9.71 -13.47
N PHE A 8 3.40 9.99 -13.36
CA PHE A 8 2.48 10.05 -14.50
C PHE A 8 2.25 11.53 -14.86
N GLY A 9 2.60 11.93 -16.08
CA GLY A 9 2.30 13.27 -16.59
C GLY A 9 2.88 13.55 -17.99
N GLY A 10 2.01 13.95 -18.93
CA GLY A 10 2.35 14.41 -20.29
C GLY A 10 1.55 13.70 -21.38
N ASN A 11 1.01 14.45 -22.35
CA ASN A 11 0.25 13.92 -23.49
C ASN A 11 0.98 12.77 -24.20
N GLY A 12 0.43 11.56 -24.14
CA GLY A 12 0.96 10.35 -24.79
C GLY A 12 1.57 9.35 -23.79
N PHE A 13 1.46 8.07 -24.12
CA PHE A 13 1.78 6.87 -23.32
C PHE A 13 3.26 6.73 -22.88
N LEU A 14 3.86 7.74 -22.23
CA LEU A 14 5.28 7.76 -21.87
C LEU A 14 5.45 7.55 -20.35
N VAL A 15 5.80 6.33 -19.96
CA VAL A 15 6.25 6.03 -18.59
C VAL A 15 7.71 6.46 -18.46
N GLN A 16 8.00 7.38 -17.54
CA GLN A 16 9.37 7.78 -17.22
C GLN A 16 9.81 7.18 -15.88
N TRP A 17 10.87 6.38 -15.94
CA TRP A 17 11.48 5.80 -14.73
C TRP A 17 12.51 6.75 -14.14
N LYS A 18 12.33 7.13 -12.88
CA LYS A 18 13.29 7.94 -12.13
C LYS A 18 13.72 7.18 -10.87
N LYS A 19 15.02 7.21 -10.60
CA LYS A 19 15.59 6.68 -9.37
C LYS A 19 15.43 7.73 -8.28
N ALA A 20 14.83 7.37 -7.16
CA ALA A 20 14.63 8.26 -6.02
C ALA A 20 14.75 7.48 -4.71
N ASP A 21 14.91 8.20 -3.60
CA ASP A 21 14.76 7.62 -2.27
C ASP A 21 13.71 8.44 -1.54
N VAL A 22 12.61 7.79 -1.13
CA VAL A 22 11.49 8.45 -0.46
C VAL A 22 11.91 9.12 0.84
N PHE A 23 12.98 8.67 1.48
CA PHE A 23 13.53 9.30 2.69
C PHE A 23 14.55 10.41 2.38
N LYS A 24 14.74 10.76 1.10
CA LYS A 24 15.61 11.85 0.64
C LYS A 24 14.81 12.76 -0.31
N PRO A 25 14.01 13.70 0.22
CA PRO A 25 13.18 14.63 -0.58
C PRO A 25 13.90 15.29 -1.74
N GLU A 26 15.15 15.68 -1.54
CA GLU A 26 16.03 16.27 -2.56
C GLU A 26 16.19 15.40 -3.83
N SER A 27 16.01 14.08 -3.73
CA SER A 27 16.11 13.17 -4.87
C SER A 27 14.88 13.17 -5.78
N TYR A 28 13.75 13.77 -5.36
CA TYR A 28 12.50 13.72 -6.12
C TYR A 28 11.65 15.00 -6.05
N LYS A 29 11.95 15.98 -5.19
CA LYS A 29 11.13 17.19 -5.00
C LYS A 29 10.88 17.97 -6.30
N ASP A 30 11.87 18.04 -7.18
CA ASP A 30 11.74 18.75 -8.46
C ASP A 30 10.77 18.04 -9.41
N ILE A 31 10.67 16.72 -9.31
CA ILE A 31 9.75 15.90 -10.10
C ILE A 31 8.29 16.14 -9.67
N LEU A 32 8.07 16.49 -8.39
CA LEU A 32 6.73 16.70 -7.83
C LEU A 32 6.09 18.04 -8.20
N LYS A 33 6.90 19.03 -8.61
CA LYS A 33 6.41 20.39 -8.95
C LYS A 33 5.27 20.36 -9.96
N ASP A 34 5.36 19.51 -10.97
CA ASP A 34 4.37 19.40 -12.04
C ASP A 34 3.36 18.25 -11.84
N ALA A 35 3.45 17.49 -10.74
CA ALA A 35 2.60 16.32 -10.53
C ALA A 35 1.18 16.72 -10.10
N ASN A 36 0.16 16.33 -10.88
CA ASN A 36 -1.25 16.56 -10.53
C ASN A 36 -1.81 15.43 -9.64
N ALA A 37 -1.15 14.29 -9.65
CA ALA A 37 -1.46 13.15 -8.80
C ALA A 37 -0.17 12.42 -8.42
N VAL A 38 -0.13 11.84 -7.22
CA VAL A 38 0.96 10.99 -6.72
C VAL A 38 0.34 9.72 -6.16
N VAL A 39 0.91 8.56 -6.50
CA VAL A 39 0.50 7.26 -5.96
C VAL A 39 1.62 6.69 -5.10
N HIS A 40 1.34 6.51 -3.81
CA HIS A 40 2.23 5.85 -2.86
C HIS A 40 1.78 4.41 -2.66
N SER A 41 2.57 3.49 -3.23
CA SER A 41 2.38 2.03 -3.13
C SER A 41 3.48 1.33 -2.33
N VAL A 42 4.34 2.10 -1.64
CA VAL A 42 5.44 1.53 -0.85
C VAL A 42 4.88 0.95 0.45
N GLY A 43 5.20 -0.31 0.74
CA GLY A 43 4.84 -0.93 1.99
C GLY A 43 5.60 -2.22 2.26
N ILE A 44 5.49 -2.69 3.49
CA ILE A 44 5.99 -3.99 3.94
C ILE A 44 4.92 -4.70 4.78
N LEU A 45 4.86 -6.02 4.64
CA LEU A 45 4.04 -6.91 5.47
C LEU A 45 4.81 -7.45 6.68
N LEU A 46 6.15 -7.45 6.62
CA LEU A 46 7.06 -7.95 7.64
C LEU A 46 8.25 -7.00 7.80
N GLU A 47 8.65 -6.70 9.05
CA GLU A 47 9.82 -5.87 9.36
C GLU A 47 11.15 -6.61 9.17
N ASN A 48 11.13 -7.96 9.10
CA ASN A 48 12.31 -8.74 8.77
C ASN A 48 12.65 -8.61 7.27
N ALA A 49 13.81 -8.01 6.97
CA ALA A 49 14.28 -7.80 5.60
C ALA A 49 14.58 -9.11 4.83
N GLU A 50 14.77 -10.22 5.54
CA GLU A 50 15.05 -11.54 4.95
C GLU A 50 13.83 -12.15 4.27
N TYR A 51 12.61 -11.79 4.68
CA TYR A 51 11.38 -12.23 4.02
C TYR A 51 11.38 -11.91 2.52
N LYS A 52 11.87 -10.72 2.14
CA LYS A 52 11.94 -10.34 0.72
C LYS A 52 12.95 -11.15 -0.08
N LYS A 53 13.97 -11.75 0.57
CA LYS A 53 14.91 -12.65 -0.11
C LYS A 53 14.25 -14.01 -0.34
N ALA A 54 13.55 -14.50 0.67
CA ALA A 54 12.86 -15.79 0.66
C ALA A 54 11.78 -15.85 -0.45
N ILE A 55 10.89 -14.85 -0.52
CA ILE A 55 9.82 -14.79 -1.53
C ILE A 55 10.31 -14.73 -2.98
N ASN A 56 11.55 -14.29 -3.20
CA ASN A 56 12.13 -14.20 -4.54
C ASN A 56 12.84 -15.50 -4.94
N SER A 57 13.06 -16.43 -3.99
CA SER A 57 13.80 -17.68 -4.21
C SER A 57 12.94 -18.94 -4.26
N ASN A 58 11.70 -18.94 -3.75
CA ASN A 58 10.92 -20.17 -3.56
C ASN A 58 9.45 -20.07 -4.02
N ASN A 59 8.89 -21.24 -4.35
CA ASN A 59 7.48 -21.40 -4.73
C ASN A 59 6.53 -21.54 -3.50
N ASP A 60 7.05 -21.78 -2.30
CA ASP A 60 6.26 -21.91 -1.06
C ASP A 60 6.33 -20.61 -0.22
N LEU A 61 5.70 -19.57 -0.77
CA LEU A 61 5.66 -18.23 -0.20
C LEU A 61 5.02 -18.20 1.19
N LEU A 62 4.11 -19.13 1.48
CA LEU A 62 3.33 -19.18 2.72
C LEU A 62 4.12 -19.83 3.86
N GLY A 63 4.81 -20.95 3.60
CA GLY A 63 5.66 -21.62 4.58
C GLY A 63 6.81 -20.72 5.07
N GLU A 64 7.40 -19.94 4.16
CA GLU A 64 8.44 -18.97 4.51
C GLU A 64 7.90 -17.83 5.38
N ILE A 65 6.77 -17.25 5.01
CA ILE A 65 6.10 -16.22 5.83
C ILE A 65 5.86 -16.75 7.26
N MET A 66 5.35 -17.98 7.41
CA MET A 66 5.18 -18.62 8.72
C MET A 66 6.50 -18.78 9.49
N SER A 67 7.59 -19.15 8.81
CA SER A 67 8.90 -19.29 9.46
C SER A 67 9.42 -17.96 10.04
N PHE A 68 9.19 -16.83 9.36
CA PHE A 68 9.55 -15.50 9.86
C PHE A 68 8.71 -15.07 11.07
N PHE A 69 7.48 -15.58 11.18
CA PHE A 69 6.65 -15.39 12.37
C PHE A 69 7.14 -16.19 13.58
N GLN A 70 7.68 -17.39 13.36
CA GLN A 70 8.21 -18.23 14.44
C GLN A 70 9.54 -17.72 15.01
N THR A 71 10.35 -17.00 14.22
CA THR A 71 11.64 -16.44 14.65
C THR A 71 11.54 -15.15 15.48
N SER A 72 10.44 -14.96 16.21
CA SER A 72 10.15 -13.73 16.97
C SER A 72 11.18 -13.45 18.06
N ASN A 73 12.28 -12.76 17.70
CA ASN A 73 13.22 -12.14 18.64
C ASN A 73 13.17 -10.61 18.46
N PRO A 74 12.39 -9.88 19.29
CA PRO A 74 11.99 -8.48 19.03
C PRO A 74 13.08 -7.42 19.23
N MET A 75 14.35 -7.80 19.44
CA MET A 75 15.46 -6.89 19.77
C MET A 75 16.36 -6.48 18.60
N THR A 76 16.15 -6.96 17.38
CA THR A 76 16.95 -6.57 16.19
C THR A 76 16.17 -5.67 15.24
N LYS A 77 15.53 -4.61 15.78
CA LYS A 77 14.85 -3.60 14.98
C LYS A 77 15.87 -2.69 14.29
N ASN A 78 16.11 -2.89 13.00
CA ASN A 78 16.66 -1.83 12.16
C ASN A 78 15.57 -0.77 11.97
N VAL A 79 15.75 0.41 12.58
CA VAL A 79 14.77 1.52 12.62
C VAL A 79 14.25 1.91 11.22
N SER A 80 15.10 1.79 10.20
CA SER A 80 14.78 2.11 8.79
C SER A 80 13.89 1.11 8.05
N ASN A 81 13.64 -0.08 8.62
CA ASN A 81 12.78 -1.12 8.05
C ASN A 81 11.56 -1.45 8.93
N SER A 82 11.20 -0.55 9.84
CA SER A 82 9.98 -0.70 10.63
C SER A 82 8.71 -0.44 9.79
N TYR A 83 7.58 -0.99 10.23
CA TYR A 83 6.26 -0.66 9.68
C TYR A 83 6.02 0.82 9.71
N ASP A 84 6.38 1.48 10.82
CA ASP A 84 6.17 2.90 10.99
C ASP A 84 6.98 3.70 9.97
N ALA A 85 8.29 3.43 9.84
CA ALA A 85 9.12 4.11 8.85
C ALA A 85 8.62 3.88 7.41
N VAL A 86 8.35 2.62 7.05
CA VAL A 86 8.06 2.26 5.66
C VAL A 86 6.61 2.55 5.27
N ASN A 87 5.63 2.17 6.08
CA ASN A 87 4.22 2.32 5.74
C ASN A 87 3.70 3.74 6.05
N ARG A 88 4.11 4.34 7.17
CA ARG A 88 3.62 5.67 7.63
C ARG A 88 4.54 6.79 7.19
N GLU A 89 5.75 6.86 7.74
CA GLU A 89 6.64 8.03 7.57
C GLU A 89 6.96 8.27 6.11
N SER A 90 7.20 7.21 5.32
CA SER A 90 7.48 7.38 3.90
C SER A 90 6.32 7.98 3.10
N ALA A 91 5.07 7.72 3.48
CA ALA A 91 3.89 8.28 2.82
C ALA A 91 3.70 9.74 3.22
N VAL A 92 3.80 10.03 4.52
CA VAL A 92 3.65 11.37 5.07
C VAL A 92 4.77 12.29 4.56
N LEU A 93 6.01 11.82 4.54
CA LEU A 93 7.15 12.59 4.01
C LEU A 93 6.99 12.90 2.53
N LEU A 94 6.53 11.94 1.71
CA LEU A 94 6.26 12.18 0.29
C LEU A 94 5.16 13.22 0.09
N ALA A 95 4.08 13.13 0.88
CA ALA A 95 2.97 14.08 0.84
C ALA A 95 3.39 15.50 1.26
N GLN A 96 4.16 15.63 2.34
CA GLN A 96 4.72 16.91 2.78
C GLN A 96 5.65 17.50 1.71
N THR A 97 6.53 16.68 1.14
CA THR A 97 7.41 17.10 0.04
C THR A 97 6.61 17.57 -1.18
N LEU A 98 5.48 16.91 -1.50
CA LEU A 98 4.58 17.34 -2.57
C LEU A 98 4.02 18.73 -2.27
N ILE A 99 3.48 18.96 -1.07
CA ILE A 99 2.93 20.26 -0.65
C ILE A 99 4.01 21.35 -0.76
N GLU A 100 5.19 21.10 -0.21
CA GLU A 100 6.33 22.03 -0.27
C GLU A 100 6.73 22.34 -1.72
N SER A 101 6.79 21.32 -2.59
CA SER A 101 7.16 21.49 -4.00
C SER A 101 6.17 22.35 -4.80
N LYS A 102 4.90 22.40 -4.40
CA LYS A 102 3.88 23.25 -5.03
C LYS A 102 4.03 24.72 -4.66
N GLY A 103 4.71 25.03 -3.54
CA GLY A 103 5.03 26.39 -3.09
C GLY A 103 3.84 27.27 -2.68
N LYS A 104 2.60 26.89 -3.03
CA LYS A 104 1.36 27.56 -2.65
C LYS A 104 0.28 26.53 -2.36
N LEU A 105 -0.45 26.75 -1.27
CA LEU A 105 -1.62 25.93 -0.96
C LEU A 105 -2.73 26.18 -1.99
N PRO A 106 -3.47 25.13 -2.39
CA PRO A 106 -4.59 25.27 -3.31
C PRO A 106 -5.75 26.00 -2.64
N LYS A 107 -6.54 26.73 -3.45
CA LYS A 107 -7.69 27.51 -2.96
C LYS A 107 -8.89 26.65 -2.54
N SER A 108 -8.93 25.39 -2.97
CA SER A 108 -9.95 24.40 -2.63
C SER A 108 -9.33 23.00 -2.70
N ILE A 109 -9.93 22.04 -1.99
CA ILE A 109 -9.50 20.64 -2.02
C ILE A 109 -9.54 20.05 -3.44
N SER A 110 -10.51 20.46 -4.26
CA SER A 110 -10.66 20.03 -5.65
C SER A 110 -9.57 20.52 -6.61
N LYS A 111 -8.77 21.51 -6.18
CA LYS A 111 -7.58 21.99 -6.89
C LYS A 111 -6.28 21.45 -6.31
N ALA A 112 -6.34 20.69 -5.22
CA ALA A 112 -5.18 20.05 -4.64
C ALA A 112 -4.76 18.84 -5.49
N PRO A 113 -3.45 18.52 -5.56
CA PRO A 113 -3.01 17.31 -6.24
C PRO A 113 -3.57 16.08 -5.51
N ALA A 114 -4.02 15.08 -6.27
CA ALA A 114 -4.48 13.82 -5.71
C ALA A 114 -3.28 13.10 -5.07
N PHE A 115 -3.43 12.64 -3.83
CA PHE A 115 -2.43 11.82 -3.16
C PHE A 115 -3.05 10.48 -2.81
N VAL A 116 -2.71 9.47 -3.60
CA VAL A 116 -3.22 8.11 -3.43
C VAL A 116 -2.31 7.35 -2.50
N TYR A 117 -2.88 6.71 -1.48
CA TYR A 117 -2.17 5.82 -0.58
C TYR A 117 -2.78 4.42 -0.64
N ILE A 118 -1.96 3.42 -0.95
CA ILE A 118 -2.38 2.02 -0.93
C ILE A 118 -2.29 1.50 0.51
N SER A 119 -3.43 1.49 1.20
CA SER A 119 -3.63 0.96 2.55
C SER A 119 -4.07 -0.51 2.51
N ALA A 120 -4.86 -0.95 3.49
CA ALA A 120 -5.47 -2.27 3.56
C ALA A 120 -6.84 -2.20 4.23
N ASP A 121 -7.78 -2.99 3.71
CA ASP A 121 -9.11 -3.17 4.30
C ASP A 121 -9.02 -3.75 5.72
N GLN A 122 -8.29 -4.85 5.86
CA GLN A 122 -8.11 -5.57 7.11
C GLN A 122 -6.67 -6.05 7.29
N GLN A 123 -6.36 -6.46 8.52
CA GLN A 123 -5.09 -7.07 8.84
C GLN A 123 -5.06 -8.48 8.25
N PRO A 124 -4.09 -8.82 7.38
CA PRO A 124 -4.03 -10.16 6.84
C PRO A 124 -3.70 -11.18 7.94
N PRO A 125 -4.15 -12.45 7.82
CA PRO A 125 -3.86 -13.49 8.80
C PRO A 125 -2.36 -13.63 9.06
N PHE A 126 -2.01 -13.89 10.32
CA PHE A 126 -0.64 -14.02 10.84
C PHE A 126 0.24 -12.77 10.80
N ILE A 127 -0.11 -11.73 10.04
CA ILE A 127 0.61 -10.45 10.03
C ILE A 127 0.45 -9.75 11.39
N PRO A 128 1.48 -9.10 11.97
CA PRO A 128 1.38 -8.43 13.25
C PRO A 128 0.53 -7.15 13.13
N SER A 129 -0.18 -6.76 14.20
CA SER A 129 -1.10 -5.61 14.17
C SER A 129 -0.42 -4.29 13.79
N GLY A 130 0.86 -4.14 14.11
CA GLY A 130 1.69 -3.00 13.72
C GLY A 130 1.66 -2.70 12.21
N TYR A 131 1.42 -3.72 11.36
CA TYR A 131 1.16 -3.52 9.94
C TYR A 131 -0.08 -2.64 9.70
N LEU A 132 -1.25 -3.09 10.13
CA LEU A 132 -2.50 -2.37 9.87
C LEU A 132 -2.51 -1.04 10.63
N GLU A 133 -2.02 -1.02 11.87
CA GLU A 133 -1.90 0.20 12.67
C GLU A 133 -1.06 1.27 11.96
N SER A 134 0.10 0.90 11.39
CA SER A 134 0.94 1.84 10.64
C SER A 134 0.22 2.39 9.40
N LYS A 135 -0.55 1.55 8.69
CA LYS A 135 -1.38 1.98 7.56
C LYS A 135 -2.46 2.98 8.00
N ARG A 136 -3.15 2.72 9.13
CA ARG A 136 -4.19 3.61 9.67
C ARG A 136 -3.64 4.93 10.19
N LYS A 137 -2.45 4.92 10.80
CA LYS A 137 -1.74 6.16 11.18
C LYS A 137 -1.40 7.00 9.94
N ALA A 138 -0.91 6.37 8.88
CA ALA A 138 -0.63 7.06 7.62
C ALA A 138 -1.90 7.70 7.04
N GLU A 139 -3.01 6.95 6.98
CA GLU A 139 -4.31 7.47 6.54
C GLU A 139 -4.74 8.71 7.34
N PHE A 140 -4.65 8.65 8.67
CA PHE A 140 -5.00 9.76 9.54
C PHE A 140 -4.15 11.00 9.25
N GLU A 141 -2.82 10.86 9.22
CA GLU A 141 -1.91 11.98 8.99
C GLU A 141 -2.07 12.57 7.59
N LEU A 142 -2.21 11.74 6.55
CA LEU A 142 -2.48 12.20 5.19
C LEU A 142 -3.80 12.96 5.10
N TYR A 143 -4.84 12.54 5.84
CA TYR A 143 -6.11 13.26 5.88
C TYR A 143 -5.98 14.64 6.52
N GLN A 144 -5.09 14.82 7.49
CA GLN A 144 -4.83 16.12 8.14
C GLN A 144 -4.03 17.10 7.26
N LEU A 145 -3.39 16.63 6.18
CA LEU A 145 -2.62 17.48 5.26
C LEU A 145 -3.49 18.24 4.25
N GLN A 146 -4.81 18.12 4.35
CA GLN A 146 -5.75 18.92 3.58
C GLN A 146 -5.72 20.41 4.02
N PRO A 147 -5.92 21.37 3.10
CA PRO A 147 -6.19 21.19 1.67
C PRO A 147 -4.92 21.02 0.83
N GLY A 148 -3.72 20.90 1.40
CA GLY A 148 -2.46 20.84 0.65
C GLY A 148 -2.39 19.68 -0.36
N ILE A 149 -3.06 18.57 -0.04
CA ILE A 149 -3.29 17.43 -0.94
C ILE A 149 -4.76 17.03 -0.90
N ARG A 150 -5.20 16.28 -1.92
CA ARG A 150 -6.48 15.57 -1.93
C ARG A 150 -6.25 14.07 -1.67
N PRO A 151 -6.43 13.58 -0.43
CA PRO A 151 -6.09 12.20 -0.09
C PRO A 151 -7.10 11.20 -0.68
N VAL A 152 -6.61 10.16 -1.34
CA VAL A 152 -7.38 9.00 -1.82
C VAL A 152 -6.80 7.76 -1.15
N LEU A 153 -7.49 7.24 -0.14
CA LEU A 153 -6.97 6.22 0.76
C LEU A 153 -7.55 4.86 0.36
N MET A 154 -6.87 4.14 -0.53
CA MET A 154 -7.32 2.86 -1.05
C MET A 154 -7.22 1.78 0.02
N ARG A 155 -8.32 1.09 0.32
CA ARG A 155 -8.32 -0.04 1.26
C ARG A 155 -8.65 -1.35 0.54
N PRO A 156 -7.74 -1.87 -0.29
CA PRO A 156 -7.95 -3.17 -0.94
C PRO A 156 -7.84 -4.31 0.07
N SER A 157 -8.43 -5.44 -0.32
CA SER A 157 -8.17 -6.76 0.25
C SER A 157 -6.85 -7.32 -0.31
N PHE A 158 -6.58 -8.61 -0.10
CA PHE A 158 -5.49 -9.33 -0.74
C PHE A 158 -5.55 -9.16 -2.26
N MET A 159 -4.47 -8.62 -2.81
CA MET A 159 -4.35 -8.36 -4.25
C MET A 159 -3.69 -9.53 -4.98
N PHE A 160 -4.18 -9.86 -6.17
CA PHE A 160 -3.51 -10.78 -7.09
C PHE A 160 -3.35 -10.15 -8.46
N ASP A 161 -2.39 -10.69 -9.23
CA ASP A 161 -2.15 -10.28 -10.61
C ASP A 161 -2.82 -11.28 -11.56
N GLU A 162 -3.73 -10.79 -12.41
CA GLU A 162 -4.48 -11.59 -13.39
C GLU A 162 -3.60 -12.18 -14.48
N HIS A 163 -2.44 -11.56 -14.78
CA HIS A 163 -1.56 -12.00 -15.85
C HIS A 163 -0.62 -13.15 -15.44
N ILE A 164 -0.57 -13.48 -14.14
CA ILE A 164 0.15 -14.66 -13.63
C ILE A 164 -0.80 -15.88 -13.73
N SER A 165 -1.02 -16.33 -14.96
CA SER A 165 -2.05 -17.31 -15.35
C SER A 165 -1.93 -18.71 -14.72
N GLY A 166 -0.84 -19.06 -14.05
CA GLY A 166 -0.63 -20.37 -13.42
C GLY A 166 -0.96 -20.46 -11.93
N ASP A 167 -0.98 -19.34 -11.19
CA ASP A 167 -0.77 -19.36 -9.73
C ASP A 167 -1.92 -18.71 -8.93
N VAL A 168 -2.91 -18.13 -9.61
CA VAL A 168 -4.05 -17.48 -8.96
C VAL A 168 -4.97 -18.50 -8.30
N ARG A 169 -5.23 -19.65 -8.96
CA ARG A 169 -6.09 -20.72 -8.41
C ARG A 169 -5.44 -21.45 -7.24
N SER A 170 -4.12 -21.64 -7.25
CA SER A 170 -3.35 -22.21 -6.13
C SER A 170 -3.37 -21.25 -4.94
N LYS A 171 -3.04 -19.97 -5.15
CA LYS A 171 -3.07 -18.95 -4.08
C LYS A 171 -4.45 -18.76 -3.45
N LEU A 172 -5.52 -18.74 -4.26
CA LEU A 172 -6.90 -18.75 -3.75
C LEU A 172 -7.19 -20.00 -2.93
N LYS A 173 -6.82 -21.19 -3.41
CA LYS A 173 -6.99 -22.45 -2.68
C LYS A 173 -6.23 -22.45 -1.36
N ASP A 174 -5.01 -21.94 -1.33
CA ASP A 174 -4.20 -21.91 -0.12
C ASP A 174 -4.73 -20.90 0.88
N LEU A 175 -5.21 -19.73 0.43
CA LEU A 175 -5.87 -18.73 1.27
C LEU A 175 -7.17 -19.26 1.89
N ILE A 176 -7.98 -19.97 1.09
CA ILE A 176 -9.20 -20.63 1.56
C ILE A 176 -8.88 -21.72 2.60
N LYS A 177 -7.92 -22.61 2.30
CA LYS A 177 -7.50 -23.68 3.23
C LYS A 177 -6.96 -23.13 4.55
N LEU A 178 -6.22 -22.04 4.49
CA LEU A 178 -5.62 -21.39 5.65
C LEU A 178 -6.70 -20.70 6.49
N GLY A 179 -7.71 -20.10 5.85
CA GLY A 179 -8.95 -19.65 6.50
C GLY A 179 -9.71 -20.78 7.20
N ASP A 180 -9.89 -21.93 6.54
CA ASP A 180 -10.57 -23.10 7.10
C ASP A 180 -9.81 -23.69 8.30
N GLN A 181 -8.48 -23.78 8.22
CA GLN A 181 -7.63 -24.28 9.31
C GLN A 181 -7.63 -23.35 10.53
N PHE A 182 -7.63 -22.03 10.29
CA PHE A 182 -7.74 -21.03 11.36
C PHE A 182 -9.14 -21.05 12.01
N ASN A 183 -10.20 -21.17 11.20
CA ASN A 183 -11.59 -21.30 11.67
C ASN A 183 -11.77 -22.51 12.58
N GLN A 184 -11.20 -23.66 12.22
CA GLN A 184 -11.28 -24.89 13.02
C GLN A 184 -10.47 -24.82 14.32
N LYS A 185 -9.28 -24.19 14.33
CA LYS A 185 -8.41 -24.19 15.51
C LYS A 185 -8.68 -23.08 16.52
N ILE A 186 -9.17 -21.91 16.09
CA ILE A 186 -9.22 -20.72 16.96
C ILE A 186 -10.65 -20.17 17.14
N LEU A 187 -11.55 -20.30 16.15
CA LEU A 187 -12.79 -19.52 16.13
C LEU A 187 -14.10 -20.30 16.04
N ASN A 188 -14.07 -21.63 16.19
CA ASN A 188 -15.25 -22.49 16.39
C ASN A 188 -16.44 -22.14 15.44
N ASN A 189 -16.17 -22.03 14.14
CA ASN A 189 -17.14 -21.74 13.06
C ASN A 189 -17.71 -20.30 12.97
N ALA A 190 -17.12 -19.30 13.63
CA ALA A 190 -17.58 -17.91 13.57
C ALA A 190 -17.11 -17.10 12.33
N LEU A 191 -16.33 -17.68 11.40
CA LEU A 191 -15.56 -16.93 10.39
C LEU A 191 -16.16 -16.81 8.98
N LYS A 192 -17.45 -17.09 8.77
CA LYS A 192 -18.05 -16.93 7.43
C LYS A 192 -17.98 -15.49 6.89
N ASP A 193 -17.93 -14.50 7.79
CA ASP A 193 -17.90 -13.07 7.43
C ASP A 193 -16.50 -12.44 7.40
N ILE A 194 -15.43 -13.21 7.71
CA ILE A 194 -14.05 -12.70 7.82
C ILE A 194 -13.24 -12.94 6.55
N ILE A 195 -13.69 -13.81 5.64
CA ILE A 195 -13.01 -14.05 4.37
C ILE A 195 -13.43 -12.95 3.38
N ARG A 196 -12.70 -11.84 3.40
CA ARG A 196 -12.87 -10.75 2.42
C ARG A 196 -12.47 -11.25 1.02
N PRO A 197 -13.21 -10.88 -0.05
CA PRO A 197 -12.88 -11.30 -1.41
C PRO A 197 -11.51 -10.76 -1.82
N THR A 198 -10.73 -11.55 -2.56
CA THR A 198 -9.49 -11.06 -3.18
C THR A 198 -9.84 -10.11 -4.33
N VAL A 199 -9.00 -9.10 -4.55
CA VAL A 199 -9.20 -8.10 -5.60
C VAL A 199 -8.04 -8.14 -6.59
N SER A 200 -8.28 -7.88 -7.87
CA SER A 200 -7.16 -7.84 -8.82
C SER A 200 -6.42 -6.50 -8.76
N THR A 201 -5.12 -6.52 -9.07
CA THR A 201 -4.33 -5.28 -9.23
C THR A 201 -4.92 -4.37 -10.31
N ASN A 202 -5.55 -4.94 -11.34
CA ASN A 202 -6.24 -4.21 -12.40
C ASN A 202 -7.49 -3.46 -11.88
N GLN A 203 -8.31 -4.11 -11.04
CA GLN A 203 -9.46 -3.46 -10.39
C GLN A 203 -9.02 -2.29 -9.49
N VAL A 204 -7.98 -2.52 -8.67
CA VAL A 204 -7.42 -1.46 -7.80
C VAL A 204 -6.88 -0.31 -8.64
N ALA A 205 -6.12 -0.59 -9.70
CA ALA A 205 -5.58 0.44 -10.59
C ALA A 205 -6.69 1.25 -11.28
N LYS A 206 -7.74 0.59 -11.76
CA LYS A 206 -8.90 1.26 -12.36
C LYS A 206 -9.58 2.19 -11.35
N SER A 207 -9.87 1.69 -10.15
CA SER A 207 -10.49 2.48 -9.08
C SER A 207 -9.61 3.68 -8.69
N VAL A 208 -8.29 3.52 -8.60
CA VAL A 208 -7.34 4.61 -8.38
C VAL A 208 -7.49 5.72 -9.43
N ILE A 209 -7.52 5.37 -10.72
CA ILE A 209 -7.66 6.35 -11.80
C ILE A 209 -9.03 7.04 -11.75
N GLU A 210 -10.10 6.30 -11.49
CA GLU A 210 -11.45 6.88 -11.33
C GLU A 210 -11.50 7.91 -10.21
N LYS A 211 -10.96 7.59 -9.03
CA LYS A 211 -10.94 8.50 -7.87
C LYS A 211 -9.96 9.68 -8.03
N ILE A 212 -8.89 9.51 -8.81
CA ILE A 212 -8.04 10.64 -9.22
C ILE A 212 -8.82 11.60 -10.13
N ASN A 213 -9.61 11.07 -11.07
CA ASN A 213 -10.36 11.87 -12.04
C ASN A 213 -11.60 12.55 -11.46
N ASP A 214 -12.12 12.07 -10.32
CA ASP A 214 -13.12 12.78 -9.53
C ASP A 214 -12.44 13.88 -8.66
N PRO A 215 -12.60 15.17 -8.99
CA PRO A 215 -11.93 16.25 -8.25
C PRO A 215 -12.54 16.48 -6.86
N GLU A 216 -13.77 16.03 -6.60
CA GLU A 216 -14.45 16.23 -5.32
C GLU A 216 -14.20 15.07 -4.35
N TYR A 217 -13.83 13.89 -4.86
CA TYR A 217 -13.55 12.74 -4.01
C TYR A 217 -12.29 12.91 -3.17
N HIS A 218 -12.42 12.72 -1.86
CA HIS A 218 -11.32 12.55 -0.93
C HIS A 218 -11.73 11.66 0.25
N GLY A 219 -10.78 10.87 0.76
CA GLY A 219 -11.01 9.96 1.89
C GLY A 219 -10.82 8.48 1.53
N PRO A 220 -11.38 7.56 2.35
CA PRO A 220 -11.19 6.13 2.20
C PRO A 220 -12.05 5.52 1.10
N VAL A 221 -11.42 4.77 0.20
CA VAL A 221 -12.08 3.93 -0.81
C VAL A 221 -12.18 2.52 -0.21
N LEU A 222 -13.41 2.11 0.10
CA LEU A 222 -13.66 0.81 0.72
C LEU A 222 -13.58 -0.32 -0.29
N LEU A 223 -13.38 -1.55 0.18
CA LEU A 223 -13.28 -2.72 -0.69
C LEU A 223 -14.48 -2.83 -1.63
N GLU A 224 -15.69 -2.59 -1.12
CA GLU A 224 -16.96 -2.65 -1.84
C GLU A 224 -17.06 -1.64 -3.00
N GLU A 225 -16.26 -0.58 -2.98
CA GLU A 225 -16.16 0.38 -4.09
C GLU A 225 -15.08 0.00 -5.13
N ILE A 226 -14.22 -0.96 -4.81
CA ILE A 226 -13.13 -1.42 -5.67
C ILE A 226 -13.57 -2.63 -6.50
N VAL A 227 -14.40 -3.52 -5.94
CA VAL A 227 -14.80 -4.79 -6.58
C VAL A 227 -15.92 -4.59 -7.61
#